data_AF-A0A5T1AD97-F1
#
_entry.id   AF-A0A5T1AD97-F1
#
_cell.length_a   1.000
_cell.length_b   1.000
_cell.length_c   1.000
_cell.angle_alpha   90.00
_cell.angle_beta   90.00
_cell.angle_gamma   90.00
#
_symmetry.space_group_name_H-M   'P 1'
#
loop_
_entity.id
_entity.type
_entity.pdbx_description
1 polymer ?
#
loop_
_entity_poly.entity_id
_entity_poly.type
_entity_poly.pdbx_seq_one_letter_code
_entity_poly.pdbx_strand_id
1 'polypeptide(L)'
;SKDYEFKELNLSFDTNLIKLYFIIPKNIAKVYKSAYKEFKNKDLGAGYFTQLHEYDKIIKNALEDNKELNEYHFSFLAPAKMQNLKLQIAQGLDEILEDEDRKQELYVCKFVVVNGVKI
;
A
#
# COMPACT_ATOMS: atom_id res chain seq x y z
N SER A 1 -14.65 11.46 -1.95
CA SER A 1 -15.78 10.89 -1.16
C SER A 1 -15.83 11.45 0.27
N LYS A 2 -17.05 11.67 0.81
CA LYS A 2 -17.24 12.16 2.20
C LYS A 2 -16.87 11.12 3.24
N ASP A 3 -17.08 9.85 2.96
CA ASP A 3 -17.00 8.77 3.97
C ASP A 3 -15.65 8.06 4.04
N TYR A 4 -14.83 8.19 2.99
CA TYR A 4 -13.55 7.50 2.87
C TYR A 4 -12.42 8.47 2.50
N GLU A 5 -11.22 8.14 2.97
CA GLU A 5 -9.95 8.67 2.48
C GLU A 5 -9.24 7.58 1.68
N PHE A 6 -8.48 7.99 0.66
CA PHE A 6 -7.76 7.09 -0.23
C PHE A 6 -6.27 7.40 -0.14
N LYS A 7 -5.45 6.37 0.05
CA LYS A 7 -3.98 6.45 0.02
C LYS A 7 -3.45 5.42 -0.96
N GLU A 8 -2.42 5.79 -1.69
CA GLU A 8 -1.73 4.90 -2.62
C GLU A 8 -0.26 4.78 -2.17
N LEU A 9 0.25 3.56 -2.20
CA LEU A 9 1.66 3.27 -2.04
C LEU A 9 2.15 2.52 -3.25
N ASN A 10 3.20 3.06 -3.88
CA ASN A 10 3.82 2.47 -5.03
C ASN A 10 5.15 1.84 -4.61
N LEU A 11 5.29 0.56 -4.94
CA LEU A 11 6.47 -0.27 -4.73
C LEU A 11 7.00 -0.66 -6.10
N SER A 12 8.11 -0.06 -6.50
CA SER A 12 8.82 -0.49 -7.71
C SER A 12 9.83 -1.55 -7.31
N PHE A 13 9.85 -2.67 -8.04
CA PHE A 13 10.88 -3.71 -7.93
C PHE A 13 11.26 -4.19 -9.34
N ASP A 14 12.48 -3.85 -9.78
CA ASP A 14 12.96 -4.13 -11.13
C ASP A 14 11.93 -3.72 -12.21
N THR A 15 11.45 -4.65 -13.04
CA THR A 15 10.48 -4.45 -14.12
C THR A 15 9.02 -4.48 -13.64
N ASN A 16 8.78 -4.42 -12.32
CA ASN A 16 7.46 -4.55 -11.72
C ASN A 16 7.11 -3.32 -10.88
N LEU A 17 5.86 -2.89 -10.97
CA LEU A 17 5.27 -1.83 -10.16
C LEU A 17 4.06 -2.40 -9.40
N ILE A 18 4.16 -2.49 -8.09
CA ILE A 18 3.07 -2.90 -7.22
C ILE A 18 2.44 -1.63 -6.62
N LYS A 19 1.19 -1.37 -6.97
CA LYS A 19 0.36 -0.27 -6.44
C LYS A 19 -0.57 -0.82 -5.38
N LEU A 20 -0.40 -0.38 -4.14
CA LEU A 20 -1.26 -0.72 -3.02
C LEU A 20 -2.22 0.45 -2.75
N TYR A 21 -3.51 0.19 -2.87
CA TYR A 21 -4.57 1.17 -2.59
C TYR A 21 -5.19 0.90 -1.23
N PHE A 22 -5.17 1.89 -0.34
CA PHE A 22 -5.78 1.82 0.98
C PHE A 22 -7.01 2.72 1.04
N ILE A 23 -8.17 2.11 1.21
CA ILE A 23 -9.45 2.76 1.41
C ILE A 23 -9.69 2.85 2.91
N ILE A 24 -9.62 4.06 3.46
CA ILE A 24 -9.67 4.31 4.91
C ILE A 24 -11.06 4.89 5.26
N PRO A 25 -11.92 4.15 5.97
CA PRO A 25 -13.20 4.69 6.45
C PRO A 25 -12.97 5.82 7.46
N LYS A 26 -13.63 6.96 7.28
CA LYS A 26 -13.55 8.07 8.25
C LYS A 26 -14.38 7.84 9.51
N ASN A 27 -15.32 6.90 9.45
CA ASN A 27 -16.25 6.61 10.53
C ASN A 27 -16.03 5.20 11.09
N ILE A 28 -16.05 5.10 12.42
CA ILE A 28 -15.96 3.83 13.14
C ILE A 28 -17.38 3.29 13.35
N ALA A 29 -17.57 2.00 13.04
CA ALA A 29 -18.83 1.31 13.25
C ALA A 29 -19.30 1.44 14.71
N LYS A 30 -20.61 1.60 14.94
CA LYS A 30 -21.18 1.89 16.27
C LYS A 30 -20.70 0.89 17.34
N VAL A 31 -20.63 -0.39 16.97
CA VAL A 31 -20.22 -1.49 17.85
C VAL A 31 -18.80 -1.34 18.42
N TYR A 32 -17.90 -0.67 17.70
CA TYR A 32 -16.50 -0.49 18.12
C TYR A 32 -16.21 0.90 18.71
N LYS A 33 -17.21 1.78 18.82
CA LYS A 33 -16.99 3.17 19.29
C LYS A 33 -16.49 3.25 20.72
N SER A 34 -17.02 2.44 21.64
CA SER A 34 -16.60 2.45 23.05
C SER A 34 -15.18 1.94 23.21
N ALA A 35 -14.85 0.78 22.62
CA ALA A 35 -13.50 0.23 22.62
C ALA A 35 -12.47 1.19 22.02
N TYR A 36 -12.81 1.85 20.91
CA TYR A 36 -11.90 2.83 20.29
C TYR A 36 -11.66 4.08 21.15
N LYS A 37 -12.61 4.50 22.00
CA LYS A 37 -12.39 5.66 22.88
C LYS A 37 -11.25 5.41 23.87
N GLU A 38 -11.18 4.20 24.39
CA GLU A 38 -10.19 3.74 25.38
C GLU A 38 -8.90 3.23 24.74
N PHE A 39 -8.91 2.97 23.43
CA PHE A 39 -7.73 2.52 22.70
C PHE A 39 -6.63 3.60 22.70
N LYS A 40 -5.42 3.21 23.13
CA LYS A 40 -4.28 4.12 23.26
C LYS A 40 -3.70 4.54 21.90
N ASN A 41 -3.62 3.61 20.95
CA ASN A 41 -2.96 3.79 19.66
C ASN A 41 -3.94 4.19 18.55
N LYS A 42 -4.64 5.32 18.75
CA LYS A 42 -5.71 5.78 17.83
C LYS A 42 -5.25 5.99 16.39
N ASP A 43 -3.95 6.23 16.20
CA ASP A 43 -3.32 6.41 14.89
C ASP A 43 -3.32 5.13 14.03
N LEU A 44 -3.42 3.95 14.64
CA LEU A 44 -3.55 2.67 13.95
C LEU A 44 -4.98 2.42 13.41
N GLY A 45 -5.96 3.22 13.83
CA GLY A 45 -7.36 3.05 13.46
C GLY A 45 -8.07 1.88 14.17
N ALA A 46 -9.28 1.55 13.72
CA ALA A 46 -10.10 0.47 14.26
C ALA A 46 -10.51 -0.53 13.17
N GLY A 47 -10.22 -1.81 13.39
CA GLY A 47 -10.51 -2.90 12.46
C GLY A 47 -9.24 -3.58 11.95
N TYR A 48 -9.36 -4.32 10.86
CA TYR A 48 -8.27 -5.06 10.22
C TYR A 48 -8.24 -4.73 8.72
N PHE A 49 -7.09 -4.94 8.11
CA PHE A 49 -6.97 -4.86 6.65
C PHE A 49 -7.73 -6.00 6.01
N THR A 50 -8.58 -5.69 5.03
CA THR A 50 -9.26 -6.67 4.21
C THR A 50 -8.92 -6.41 2.75
N GLN A 51 -8.34 -7.39 2.06
CA GLN A 51 -8.10 -7.25 0.63
C GLN A 51 -9.43 -7.31 -0.12
N LEU A 52 -9.60 -6.40 -1.07
CA LEU A 52 -10.78 -6.26 -1.90
C LEU A 52 -10.48 -6.86 -3.28
N HIS A 53 -10.43 -8.19 -3.35
CA HIS A 53 -9.99 -8.94 -4.53
C HIS A 53 -10.74 -8.59 -5.82
N GLU A 54 -12.00 -8.17 -5.72
CA GLU A 54 -12.82 -7.72 -6.84
C GLU A 54 -12.27 -6.48 -7.57
N TYR A 55 -11.40 -5.71 -6.92
CA TYR A 55 -10.73 -4.53 -7.49
C TYR A 55 -9.25 -4.78 -7.81
N ASP A 56 -8.75 -5.99 -7.58
CA ASP A 56 -7.37 -6.32 -7.92
C ASP A 56 -7.20 -6.43 -9.44
N LYS A 57 -6.07 -5.94 -9.95
CA LYS A 57 -5.77 -5.93 -11.39
C LYS A 57 -4.31 -6.24 -11.64
N ILE A 58 -4.04 -7.11 -12.61
CA ILE A 58 -2.69 -7.41 -13.08
C ILE A 58 -2.59 -6.98 -14.54
N ILE A 59 -1.62 -6.13 -14.85
CA ILE A 59 -1.31 -5.63 -16.19
C ILE A 59 0.10 -6.11 -16.50
N LYS A 60 0.20 -7.10 -17.41
CA LYS A 60 1.49 -7.59 -17.89
C LYS A 60 1.83 -6.88 -19.19
N ASN A 61 2.99 -6.24 -19.24
CA ASN A 61 3.49 -5.61 -20.45
C ASN A 61 4.39 -6.59 -21.20
N ALA A 62 4.38 -6.53 -22.53
CA ALA A 62 5.14 -7.44 -23.37
C ALA A 62 6.65 -7.14 -23.24
N LEU A 63 7.48 -8.19 -23.22
CA LEU A 63 8.94 -8.10 -23.11
C LEU A 63 9.61 -7.25 -24.20
N GLU A 64 8.91 -6.99 -25.31
CA GLU A 64 9.45 -6.21 -26.43
C GLU A 64 9.51 -4.71 -26.11
N ASP A 65 8.63 -4.23 -25.22
CA ASP A 65 8.62 -2.86 -24.72
C ASP A 65 9.28 -2.81 -23.35
N ASN A 66 10.60 -3.06 -23.29
CA ASN A 66 11.49 -2.95 -22.11
C ASN A 66 11.45 -1.59 -21.36
N LYS A 67 10.49 -0.73 -21.67
CA LYS A 67 10.24 0.59 -21.09
C LYS A 67 9.03 0.61 -20.16
N GLU A 68 8.10 -0.36 -20.23
CA GLU A 68 6.89 -0.35 -19.41
C GLU A 68 6.91 -1.43 -18.32
N LEU A 69 6.73 -1.01 -17.06
CA LEU A 69 6.71 -1.90 -15.89
C LEU A 69 5.44 -2.76 -15.88
N ASN A 70 5.55 -4.04 -15.51
CA ASN A 70 4.39 -4.87 -15.17
C ASN A 70 3.68 -4.26 -13.96
N GLU A 71 2.39 -3.95 -14.06
CA GLU A 71 1.63 -3.34 -12.96
C GLU A 71 0.77 -4.36 -12.21
N TYR A 72 0.87 -4.33 -10.88
CA TYR A 72 0.05 -5.12 -9.97
C TYR A 72 -0.69 -4.16 -9.06
N HIS A 73 -2.01 -4.16 -9.13
CA HIS A 73 -2.88 -3.30 -8.35
C HIS A 73 -3.57 -4.15 -7.29
N PHE A 74 -3.35 -3.82 -6.02
CA PHE A 74 -4.00 -4.47 -4.90
C PHE A 74 -4.75 -3.46 -4.06
N SER A 75 -6.03 -3.73 -3.81
CA SER A 75 -6.89 -2.83 -3.06
C SER A 75 -7.20 -3.39 -1.67
N PHE A 76 -7.13 -2.54 -0.65
CA PHE A 76 -7.39 -2.91 0.73
C PHE A 76 -8.37 -1.94 1.37
N LEU A 77 -9.38 -2.50 2.04
CA LEU A 77 -10.11 -1.78 3.08
C LEU A 77 -9.20 -1.73 4.32
N ALA A 78 -8.81 -0.53 4.71
CA ALA A 78 -7.95 -0.27 5.87
C ALA A 78 -8.79 -0.07 7.15
N PRO A 79 -8.17 -0.18 8.35
CA PRO A 79 -8.81 0.20 9.60
C PRO A 79 -9.40 1.61 9.55
N ALA A 80 -10.59 1.77 10.13
CA ALA A 80 -11.28 3.06 10.16
C ALA A 80 -10.47 4.09 10.96
N LYS A 81 -10.34 5.31 10.43
CA LYS A 81 -9.54 6.42 10.97
C LYS A 81 -8.04 6.15 11.08
N MET A 82 -7.49 5.16 10.37
CA MET A 82 -6.05 4.94 10.31
C MET A 82 -5.33 6.21 9.80
N GLN A 83 -4.27 6.60 10.50
CA GLN A 83 -3.41 7.73 10.14
C GLN A 83 -2.00 7.27 9.78
N ASN A 84 -1.53 6.20 10.43
CA ASN A 84 -0.19 5.68 10.26
C ASN A 84 -0.23 4.26 9.69
N LEU A 85 0.58 4.01 8.66
CA LEU A 85 0.85 2.70 8.10
C LEU A 85 2.33 2.38 8.29
N LYS A 86 2.64 1.23 8.90
CA LYS A 86 3.99 0.69 8.97
C LYS A 86 4.07 -0.54 8.10
N LEU A 87 5.04 -0.55 7.20
CA LEU A 87 5.36 -1.70 6.37
C LEU A 87 6.73 -2.21 6.77
N GLN A 88 6.84 -3.53 6.87
CA GLN A 88 8.09 -4.21 7.14
C GLN A 88 8.28 -5.23 6.04
N ILE A 89 9.51 -5.29 5.55
CA ILE A 89 9.96 -6.29 4.60
C ILE A 89 10.69 -7.36 5.41
N ALA A 90 10.62 -8.61 4.96
CA ALA A 90 11.34 -9.70 5.61
C ALA A 90 12.86 -9.42 5.64
N GLN A 91 13.49 -9.74 6.78
CA GLN A 91 14.93 -9.61 6.98
C GLN A 91 15.70 -10.43 5.93
N GLY A 92 16.72 -9.83 5.32
CA GLY A 92 17.52 -10.43 4.26
C GLY A 92 17.08 -10.01 2.86
N LEU A 93 15.85 -9.51 2.67
CA LEU A 93 15.48 -8.90 1.39
C LEU A 93 16.16 -7.54 1.20
N ASP A 94 16.39 -6.82 2.29
CA ASP A 94 17.17 -5.58 2.34
C ASP A 94 18.62 -5.79 1.89
N GLU A 95 19.30 -6.82 2.37
CA GLU A 95 20.67 -7.14 1.96
C GLU A 95 20.74 -7.48 0.45
N ILE A 96 19.80 -8.28 -0.04
CA ILE A 96 19.71 -8.65 -1.46
C ILE A 96 19.45 -7.40 -2.33
N LEU A 97 18.56 -6.52 -1.87
CA LEU A 97 18.25 -5.26 -2.56
C LEU A 97 19.48 -4.36 -2.66
N GLU A 98 20.20 -4.16 -1.55
CA GLU A 98 21.42 -3.34 -1.55
C GLU A 98 22.52 -3.92 -2.45
N ASP A 99 22.69 -5.24 -2.47
CA ASP A 99 23.65 -5.91 -3.35
C ASP A 99 23.31 -5.73 -4.83
N GLU A 100 22.02 -5.77 -5.20
CA GLU A 100 21.59 -5.54 -6.58
C GLU A 100 21.66 -4.06 -6.96
N ASP A 101 21.29 -3.13 -6.07
CA ASP A 101 21.43 -1.68 -6.26
C ASP A 101 22.89 -1.30 -6.59
N ARG A 102 23.85 -1.91 -5.87
CA ARG A 102 25.29 -1.73 -6.10
C ARG A 102 25.76 -2.19 -7.48
N LYS A 103 25.09 -3.17 -8.09
CA LYS A 103 25.46 -3.73 -9.41
C LYS A 103 24.87 -2.93 -10.57
N GLN A 104 23.72 -2.30 -10.38
CA GLN A 104 22.91 -1.74 -11.47
C GLN A 104 22.93 -0.20 -11.57
N GLU A 105 23.65 0.50 -10.69
CA GLU A 105 23.70 1.99 -10.59
C GLU A 105 22.31 2.66 -10.41
N LEU A 106 21.27 1.88 -10.11
CA LEU A 106 19.87 2.28 -9.95
C LEU A 106 19.27 1.55 -8.75
N TYR A 107 18.30 2.19 -8.08
CA TYR A 107 17.53 1.53 -7.02
C TYR A 107 16.62 0.45 -7.61
N VAL A 108 16.91 -0.80 -7.28
CA VAL A 108 16.17 -2.04 -7.60
C VAL A 108 14.86 -2.07 -6.83
N CYS A 109 14.78 -1.42 -5.66
CA CYS A 109 13.52 -1.20 -4.96
C CYS A 109 13.29 0.25 -4.51
N LYS A 110 12.10 0.77 -4.76
CA LYS A 110 11.71 2.13 -4.38
C LYS A 110 10.30 2.17 -3.78
N PHE A 111 10.19 2.82 -2.62
CA PHE A 111 8.93 3.06 -1.91
C PHE A 111 8.51 4.52 -2.09
N VAL A 112 7.32 4.76 -2.66
CA VAL A 112 6.79 6.12 -2.82
C VAL A 112 5.35 6.18 -2.33
N VAL A 113 5.11 6.99 -1.32
CA VAL A 113 3.75 7.32 -0.87
C VAL A 113 3.17 8.36 -1.82
N VAL A 114 2.07 8.01 -2.48
CA VAL A 114 1.32 8.93 -3.34
C VAL A 114 0.03 9.30 -2.61
N ASN A 115 -0.15 10.59 -2.35
CA ASN A 115 -1.41 11.07 -1.80
C ASN A 115 -2.49 10.99 -2.88
N GLY A 116 -3.55 10.23 -2.63
CA GLY A 116 -4.68 10.10 -3.56
C GLY A 116 -5.34 11.45 -3.82
N VAL A 117 -5.72 11.69 -5.08
CA VAL A 117 -6.51 12.86 -5.47
C VAL A 117 -7.93 12.72 -4.89
N LYS A 118 -8.49 13.80 -4.31
CA LYS A 118 -9.91 13.82 -3.93
C LYS A 118 -10.77 13.67 -5.18
N ILE A 119 -11.38 12.50 -5.34
CA ILE A 119 -12.52 12.29 -6.26
C ILE A 119 -13.80 12.79 -5.59
#